data_AF-A0A6G3XZX6-F1
#
_entry.id   AF-A0A6G3XZX6-F1
#
_cell.length_a   1.000
_cell.length_b   1.000
_cell.length_c   1.000
_cell.angle_alpha   90.00
_cell.angle_beta   90.00
_cell.angle_gamma   90.00
#
_symmetry.space_group_name_H-M   'P 1'
#
loop_
_entity.id
_entity.type
_entity.pdbx_description
1 polymer ?
#
loop_
_entity_poly.entity_id
_entity_poly.type
_entity_poly.pdbx_seq_one_letter_code
_entity_poly.pdbx_strand_id
1 'polypeptide(L)'
;DLSGTYTPKKSGKVTFTAGVLTIKALGTTTTCTPKNSPGPSLELDVQGAGGSSGGGSDDGGSTGGASTGGSTGGASGGGELPRTGPLDSAAALGTLGGTVLLTGAAGVLWLTRRG
;
A
#
# COMPACT_ATOMS: atom_id res chain seq x y z
N ASP A 1 5.78 6.45 3.94
CA ASP A 1 6.77 5.81 3.07
C ASP A 1 7.87 5.23 3.94
N LEU A 2 8.31 4.00 3.67
CA LEU A 2 9.39 3.32 4.40
C LEU A 2 10.60 3.28 3.47
N SER A 3 11.43 4.31 3.53
CA SER A 3 12.62 4.43 2.71
C SER A 3 13.89 3.99 3.46
N GLY A 4 14.90 3.59 2.71
CA GLY A 4 16.23 3.23 3.21
C GLY A 4 17.25 3.27 2.07
N THR A 5 18.54 3.35 2.41
CA THR A 5 19.62 3.43 1.40
C THR A 5 20.41 2.13 1.37
N TYR A 6 20.64 1.62 0.16
CA TYR A 6 21.52 0.50 -0.09
C TYR A 6 22.73 0.98 -0.90
N THR A 7 23.94 0.78 -0.38
CA THR A 7 25.20 1.09 -1.07
C THR A 7 25.92 -0.22 -1.40
N PRO A 8 25.90 -0.69 -2.65
CA PRO A 8 26.61 -1.89 -3.03
C PRO A 8 28.12 -1.67 -3.06
N LYS A 9 28.88 -2.68 -2.63
CA LYS A 9 30.35 -2.64 -2.58
C LYS A 9 31.04 -3.38 -3.73
N LYS A 10 30.29 -4.15 -4.51
CA LYS A 10 30.77 -4.97 -5.64
C LYS A 10 29.68 -5.06 -6.71
N SER A 11 30.08 -5.41 -7.93
CA SER A 11 29.13 -5.81 -8.96
C SER A 11 28.48 -7.15 -8.63
N GLY A 12 27.27 -7.35 -9.15
CA GLY A 12 26.52 -8.60 -9.03
C GLY A 12 25.01 -8.39 -8.96
N LYS A 13 24.26 -9.48 -8.91
CA LYS A 13 22.80 -9.44 -8.72
C LYS A 13 22.44 -9.36 -7.25
N VAL A 14 21.50 -8.47 -6.94
CA VAL A 14 20.91 -8.30 -5.61
C VAL A 14 19.42 -8.57 -5.72
N THR A 15 18.94 -9.51 -4.91
CA THR A 15 17.54 -9.88 -4.85
C THR A 15 16.93 -9.38 -3.53
N PHE A 16 15.85 -8.61 -3.64
CA PHE A 16 15.08 -8.11 -2.51
C PHE A 16 13.79 -8.92 -2.42
N THR A 17 13.63 -9.64 -1.31
CA THR A 17 12.44 -10.44 -1.02
C THR A 17 11.71 -9.85 0.18
N ALA A 18 10.37 -9.90 0.16
CA ALA A 18 9.56 -9.47 1.29
C ALA A 18 9.90 -10.28 2.55
N GLY A 19 10.40 -9.60 3.57
CA GLY A 19 10.79 -10.19 4.85
C GLY A 19 9.75 -9.97 5.94
N VAL A 20 10.16 -10.22 7.19
CA VAL A 20 9.36 -9.95 8.38
C VAL A 20 9.28 -8.44 8.62
N LEU A 21 8.06 -7.91 8.71
CA LEU A 21 7.82 -6.54 9.13
C LEU A 21 7.61 -6.51 10.64
N THR A 22 8.45 -5.77 11.36
CA THR A 22 8.30 -5.54 12.80
C THR A 22 7.87 -4.10 13.03
N ILE A 23 6.70 -3.92 13.63
CA ILE A 23 6.11 -2.62 13.97
C ILE A 23 6.17 -2.47 15.49
N LYS A 24 6.77 -1.37 15.97
CA LYS A 24 6.83 -1.04 17.40
C LYS A 24 6.09 0.27 17.63
N ALA A 25 4.99 0.22 18.37
CA ALA A 25 4.18 1.39 18.69
C ALA A 25 3.53 1.26 20.08
N LEU A 26 3.52 2.35 20.85
CA LEU A 26 2.83 2.45 22.14
C LEU A 26 3.13 1.30 23.12
N GLY A 27 4.38 0.82 23.15
CA GLY A 27 4.80 -0.30 24.02
C GLY A 27 4.44 -1.69 23.52
N THR A 28 3.77 -1.82 22.36
CA THR A 28 3.44 -3.09 21.72
C THR A 28 4.35 -3.37 20.53
N THR A 29 4.65 -4.65 20.29
CA THR A 29 5.41 -5.10 19.12
C THR A 29 4.52 -6.02 18.30
N THR A 30 4.23 -5.61 17.06
CA THR A 30 3.48 -6.42 16.08
C THR A 30 4.43 -6.93 15.02
N THR A 31 4.43 -8.25 14.81
CA THR A 31 5.28 -8.92 13.83
C THR A 31 4.41 -9.50 12.72
N CYS A 32 4.67 -9.09 11.49
CA CYS A 32 4.01 -9.62 10.30
C CYS A 32 5.02 -10.51 9.54
N THR A 33 4.82 -11.82 9.61
CA THR A 33 5.65 -12.82 8.93
C THR A 33 4.92 -13.37 7.70
N PRO A 34 5.53 -13.34 6.50
CA PRO A 34 4.95 -13.96 5.30
C PRO A 34 4.76 -15.47 5.47
N LYS A 35 3.58 -16.01 5.09
CA LYS A 35 3.26 -17.45 5.24
C LYS A 35 3.58 -18.31 4.01
N ASN A 36 3.75 -17.69 2.86
CA ASN A 36 3.79 -18.36 1.57
C ASN A 36 5.15 -18.28 0.86
N SER A 37 6.24 -18.06 1.61
CA SER A 37 7.61 -17.93 1.09
C SER A 37 7.66 -17.07 -0.19
N PRO A 38 7.43 -15.75 -0.05
CA PRO A 38 7.30 -14.87 -1.21
C PRO A 38 8.55 -14.92 -2.09
N GLY A 39 8.33 -14.81 -3.40
CA GLY A 39 9.40 -14.65 -4.37
C GLY A 39 10.05 -13.26 -4.33
N PRO A 40 11.04 -13.00 -5.20
CA PRO A 40 11.71 -11.72 -5.27
C PRO A 40 10.72 -10.60 -5.61
N SER A 41 10.76 -9.52 -4.83
CA SER A 41 9.98 -8.31 -5.05
C SER A 41 10.70 -7.32 -5.96
N LEU A 42 12.04 -7.36 -5.97
CA LEU A 42 12.89 -6.57 -6.84
C LEU A 42 14.23 -7.27 -7.03
N GLU A 43 14.73 -7.32 -8.26
CA GLU A 43 16.07 -7.78 -8.58
C GLU A 43 16.82 -6.64 -9.24
N LEU A 44 18.01 -6.32 -8.75
CA LEU A 44 18.88 -5.32 -9.35
C LEU A 44 20.17 -5.96 -9.80
N ASP A 45 20.56 -5.66 -11.03
CA ASP A 45 21.92 -5.88 -11.47
C ASP A 45 22.75 -4.66 -11.10
N VAL A 46 23.71 -4.84 -10.20
CA VAL A 46 24.62 -3.80 -9.80
C VAL A 46 25.88 -3.92 -10.62
N GLN A 47 26.21 -2.86 -11.35
CA GLN A 47 27.57 -2.67 -11.84
C GLN A 47 28.36 -1.86 -10.81
N GLY A 48 29.50 -2.40 -10.41
CA GLY A 48 30.43 -1.71 -9.52
C GLY A 48 31.04 -0.52 -10.24
N ALA A 49 31.33 0.55 -9.51
CA ALA A 49 32.12 1.67 -10.00
C ALA A 49 33.58 1.21 -10.18
N GLY A 50 33.87 0.54 -11.29
CA GLY A 50 35.19 0.01 -11.61
C GLY A 50 35.30 -0.32 -13.09
N GLY A 51 35.66 0.69 -13.90
CA GLY A 51 36.17 0.54 -15.27
C GLY A 51 35.15 0.71 -16.40
N SER A 52 35.27 1.81 -17.15
CA SER A 52 34.65 1.95 -18.48
C SER A 52 35.19 0.91 -19.47
N SER A 53 34.32 0.29 -20.29
CA SER A 53 34.49 0.11 -21.75
C SER A 53 33.40 -0.78 -22.38
N GLY A 54 32.86 -0.33 -23.53
CA GLY A 54 32.10 -1.09 -24.54
C GLY A 54 30.58 -1.15 -24.29
N GLY A 55 29.66 -0.76 -25.17
CA GLY A 55 29.70 -0.55 -26.63
C GLY A 55 28.84 -1.61 -27.33
N GLY A 56 27.69 -1.21 -27.88
CA GLY A 56 26.79 -1.99 -28.78
C GLY A 56 25.73 -2.84 -28.07
N SER A 57 24.51 -3.05 -28.56
CA SER A 57 23.81 -2.63 -29.79
C SER A 57 22.31 -2.91 -29.64
N ASP A 58 21.51 -2.06 -30.30
CA ASP A 58 20.32 -2.32 -31.14
C ASP A 58 19.40 -3.52 -30.88
N ASP A 59 18.09 -3.23 -30.78
CA ASP A 59 16.93 -3.90 -31.40
C ASP A 59 15.67 -3.30 -30.73
N GLY A 60 14.72 -2.62 -31.38
CA GLY A 60 14.07 -2.89 -32.66
C GLY A 60 12.60 -3.25 -32.38
N GLY A 61 11.62 -2.49 -32.90
CA GLY A 61 10.24 -2.98 -33.05
C GLY A 61 9.11 -2.07 -32.56
N SER A 62 8.28 -1.65 -33.50
CA SER A 62 7.22 -0.65 -33.41
C SER A 62 5.82 -1.19 -33.02
N THR A 63 4.93 -0.23 -32.73
CA THR A 63 3.47 -0.17 -33.02
C THR A 63 2.46 -1.01 -32.22
N GLY A 64 1.49 -0.28 -31.65
CA GLY A 64 0.07 -0.53 -31.93
C GLY A 64 -0.78 -0.97 -30.75
N GLY A 65 -1.84 -0.19 -30.43
CA GLY A 65 -2.95 -0.67 -29.62
C GLY A 65 -3.65 0.40 -28.79
N ALA A 66 -4.34 1.35 -29.44
CA ALA A 66 -5.38 2.11 -28.79
C ALA A 66 -6.68 1.29 -28.85
N SER A 67 -7.28 0.98 -27.69
CA SER A 67 -8.61 0.38 -27.60
C SER A 67 -9.39 0.98 -26.43
N THR A 68 -10.61 1.38 -26.79
CA THR A 68 -11.61 2.17 -26.07
C THR A 68 -12.53 1.30 -25.20
N GLY A 69 -13.11 1.89 -24.14
CA GLY A 69 -14.34 1.43 -23.46
C GLY A 69 -14.09 0.40 -22.34
N GLY A 70 -14.89 0.31 -21.27
CA GLY A 70 -16.15 0.90 -20.88
C GLY A 70 -16.55 0.29 -19.52
N SER A 71 -17.44 0.96 -18.80
CA SER A 71 -17.88 0.61 -17.44
C SER A 71 -18.66 -0.72 -17.34
N THR A 72 -18.80 -1.18 -16.09
CA THR A 72 -19.86 -2.04 -15.50
C THR A 72 -19.57 -3.53 -15.24
N GLY A 73 -19.56 -3.88 -13.94
CA GLY A 73 -20.32 -4.99 -13.34
C GLY A 73 -19.91 -6.44 -13.65
N GLY A 74 -19.42 -7.14 -12.63
CA GLY A 74 -19.41 -8.61 -12.64
C GLY A 74 -18.51 -9.23 -11.57
N ALA A 75 -19.09 -9.70 -10.47
CA ALA A 75 -18.41 -10.44 -9.42
C ALA A 75 -17.86 -11.79 -9.92
N SER A 76 -16.61 -12.10 -9.61
CA SER A 76 -16.08 -13.47 -9.59
C SER A 76 -14.83 -13.52 -8.71
N GLY A 77 -14.79 -14.53 -7.84
CA GLY A 77 -13.96 -14.55 -6.64
C GLY A 77 -12.45 -14.69 -6.87
N GLY A 78 -11.73 -14.38 -5.80
CA GLY A 78 -10.29 -14.61 -5.66
C GLY A 78 -9.49 -13.32 -5.55
N GLY A 79 -9.17 -12.91 -4.32
CA GLY A 79 -8.19 -11.87 -4.05
C GLY A 79 -8.75 -10.47 -3.84
N GLU A 80 -9.73 -10.32 -2.95
CA GLU A 80 -10.03 -9.00 -2.42
C GLU A 80 -8.89 -8.60 -1.47
N LEU A 81 -8.17 -7.52 -1.78
CA LEU A 81 -7.29 -6.88 -0.81
C LEU A 81 -8.11 -6.56 0.44
N PRO A 82 -7.55 -6.63 1.66
CA PRO A 82 -8.23 -6.15 2.85
C PRO A 82 -8.74 -4.73 2.58
N ARG A 83 -10.06 -4.57 2.54
CA ARG A 83 -10.72 -3.27 2.48
C ARG A 83 -10.30 -2.55 3.76
N THR A 84 -9.28 -1.72 3.65
CA THR A 84 -8.69 -0.90 4.72
C THR A 84 -8.83 0.58 4.35
N GLY A 85 -9.85 0.87 3.55
CA GLY A 85 -10.10 2.20 3.02
C GLY A 85 -10.82 3.09 4.04
N PRO A 86 -10.90 4.40 3.78
CA PRO A 86 -11.64 5.33 4.62
C PRO A 86 -13.09 4.94 4.88
N LEU A 87 -13.69 4.08 4.06
CA LEU A 87 -15.08 3.61 4.22
C LEU A 87 -15.29 2.83 5.53
N ASP A 88 -14.34 1.97 5.90
CA ASP A 88 -14.43 1.18 7.14
C ASP A 88 -14.25 2.07 8.38
N SER A 89 -13.40 3.10 8.25
CA SER A 89 -13.19 4.11 9.29
C SER A 89 -14.31 5.15 9.36
N ALA A 90 -14.90 5.53 8.23
CA ALA A 90 -15.99 6.50 8.16
C ALA A 90 -17.29 5.93 8.74
N ALA A 91 -17.56 4.63 8.54
CA ALA A 91 -18.67 3.97 9.22
C ALA A 91 -18.44 3.92 10.75
N ALA A 92 -17.23 3.57 11.18
CA ALA A 92 -16.87 3.54 12.61
C ALA A 92 -16.96 4.94 13.26
N LEU A 93 -16.38 5.97 12.63
CA LEU A 93 -16.42 7.35 13.13
C LEU A 93 -17.81 7.99 12.97
N GLY A 94 -18.59 7.58 11.97
CA GLY A 94 -19.94 8.08 11.72
C GLY A 94 -20.93 7.68 12.82
N THR A 95 -20.80 6.47 13.37
CA THR A 95 -21.64 6.05 14.51
C THR A 95 -21.32 6.86 15.78
N LEU A 96 -20.03 7.03 16.11
CA LEU A 96 -19.61 7.85 17.24
C LEU A 96 -20.03 9.32 17.07
N GLY A 97 -19.76 9.91 15.91
CA GLY A 97 -20.15 11.28 15.59
C GLY A 97 -21.66 11.49 15.57
N GLY A 98 -22.42 10.52 15.05
CA GLY A 98 -23.87 10.53 15.02
C GLY A 98 -24.50 10.50 16.41
N THR A 99 -23.99 9.67 17.32
CA THR A 99 -24.48 9.63 18.71
C THR A 99 -24.18 10.94 19.44
N VAL A 100 -23.00 11.54 19.25
CA VAL A 100 -22.65 12.83 19.86
C VAL A 100 -23.56 13.94 19.33
N LEU A 101 -23.82 13.98 18.03
CA LEU A 101 -24.70 14.99 17.43
C LEU A 101 -26.15 14.84 17.93
N LEU A 102 -26.69 13.61 17.95
CA LEU A 102 -28.05 13.34 18.42
C LEU A 102 -28.23 13.67 19.90
N THR A 103 -27.28 13.29 20.76
CA THR A 103 -27.33 13.61 22.19
C THR A 103 -27.19 15.11 22.44
N GLY A 104 -26.33 15.80 21.69
CA GLY A 104 -26.23 17.26 21.72
C GLY A 104 -27.53 17.96 21.32
N ALA A 105 -28.14 17.55 20.20
CA ALA A 105 -29.40 18.12 19.74
C ALA A 105 -30.54 17.89 20.74
N ALA A 106 -30.63 16.69 21.33
CA ALA A 106 -31.61 16.39 22.37
C ALA A 106 -31.39 17.26 23.63
N GLY A 107 -30.14 17.48 24.02
CA GLY A 107 -29.78 18.35 25.16
C GLY A 107 -30.18 19.81 24.93
N VAL A 108 -29.89 20.37 23.74
CA VAL A 108 -30.29 21.74 23.39
C VAL A 108 -31.81 21.87 23.37
N LEU A 109 -32.52 20.93 22.73
CA LEU A 109 -33.98 20.93 22.68
C LEU A 109 -34.60 20.88 24.08
N TRP A 110 -34.06 20.05 24.97
CA TRP A 110 -34.51 19.96 26.35
C TRP A 110 -34.31 21.27 27.12
N LEU A 111 -33.17 21.93 26.94
CA LEU A 111 -32.88 23.21 27.56
C LEU A 111 -33.85 24.31 27.09
N THR A 112 -34.14 24.37 25.79
CA THR A 112 -35.09 25.34 25.21
C THR A 112 -36.55 25.11 25.59
N ARG A 113 -36.90 23.90 26.03
CA ARG A 113 -38.26 23.54 26.47
C ARG A 113 -38.46 23.73 27.97
N ARG A 114 -37.38 23.76 28.75
CA ARG A 114 -37.41 23.85 30.22
C ARG A 114 -37.10 25.26 30.75
N GLY A 115 -36.50 26.12 29.94
CA GLY A 115 -36.44 27.58 30.18
C GLY A 115 -37.69 28.26 29.65
#